data_AF-A0A382EZK7-F1
#
_entry.id   AF-A0A382EZK7-F1
#
_cell.length_a   1.000
_cell.length_b   1.000
_cell.length_c   1.000
_cell.angle_alpha   90.00
_cell.angle_beta   90.00
_cell.angle_gamma   90.00
#
_symmetry.space_group_name_H-M   'P 1'
#
loop_
_entity.id
_entity.type
_entity.pdbx_description
1 polymer ?
#
loop_
_entity_poly.entity_id
_entity_poly.type
_entity_poly.pdbx_seq_one_letter_code
_entity_poly.pdbx_strand_id
1 'polypeptide(L)'
;MVVGSETNEKCMVKNTGKNFENEIRRSLKKGGQFWFRIQDTNDVSRFVKKAVAEKQPGDFMAVYRGRPVLIECKTTRNLTAFPLHYGTARSVQAHQIKAGKIMERHGGLAFILIRRDEPRNKTVYAATPSQVEHMYRHFGKSRKSVPWKWLDENCTKVDKLAKPIRWNLIKLYEEYIG
;
A
#
# COMPACT_ATOMS: atom_id res chain seq x y z
N MET A 1 -42.27 -19.34 11.76
CA MET A 1 -41.47 -18.95 10.57
C MET A 1 -41.09 -17.48 10.73
N VAL A 2 -39.86 -17.21 11.17
CA VAL A 2 -39.27 -15.87 11.13
C VAL A 2 -37.93 -16.04 10.41
N VAL A 3 -37.91 -15.62 9.15
CA VAL A 3 -36.72 -15.58 8.29
C VAL A 3 -36.30 -14.12 8.26
N GLY A 4 -35.07 -13.81 8.66
CA GLY A 4 -34.46 -12.50 8.38
C GLY A 4 -33.70 -11.88 9.55
N SER A 5 -32.44 -12.28 9.73
CA SER A 5 -31.46 -11.44 10.46
C SER A 5 -29.98 -11.72 10.13
N GLU A 6 -29.63 -12.76 9.36
CA GLU A 6 -28.22 -13.11 9.12
C GLU A 6 -27.56 -12.43 7.90
N THR A 7 -28.33 -11.75 7.04
CA THR A 7 -27.81 -11.23 5.76
C THR A 7 -27.18 -9.83 5.84
N ASN A 8 -27.45 -9.05 6.90
CA ASN A 8 -26.97 -7.66 7.01
C ASN A 8 -25.61 -7.50 7.72
N GLU A 9 -25.12 -8.50 8.45
CA GLU A 9 -23.85 -8.40 9.17
C GLU A 9 -22.63 -8.62 8.27
N LYS A 10 -22.78 -9.41 7.20
CA LYS A 10 -21.70 -9.67 6.22
C LYS A 10 -21.31 -8.44 5.40
N CYS A 11 -22.16 -7.42 5.33
CA CYS A 11 -21.89 -6.18 4.59
C CYS A 11 -20.98 -5.19 5.37
N MET A 12 -20.76 -5.41 6.67
CA MET A 12 -20.00 -4.50 7.55
C MET A 12 -18.58 -4.94 7.88
N VAL A 13 -18.06 -6.05 7.34
CA VAL A 13 -16.60 -6.29 7.33
C VAL A 13 -15.99 -5.44 6.22
N LYS A 14 -15.94 -4.13 6.47
CA LYS A 14 -15.22 -3.15 5.66
C LYS A 14 -13.84 -3.70 5.34
N ASN A 15 -13.61 -4.07 4.08
CA ASN A 15 -12.32 -4.53 3.58
C ASN A 15 -11.29 -3.42 3.83
N THR A 16 -10.47 -3.61 4.87
CA THR A 16 -9.55 -2.59 5.37
C THR A 16 -8.59 -2.13 4.26
N GLY A 17 -8.18 -3.04 3.37
CA GLY A 17 -7.38 -2.75 2.18
C GLY A 17 -8.07 -1.79 1.23
N LYS A 18 -9.30 -2.11 0.80
CA LYS A 18 -10.09 -1.22 -0.08
C LYS A 18 -10.32 0.16 0.53
N ASN A 19 -10.54 0.22 1.85
CA ASN A 19 -10.66 1.50 2.55
C ASN A 19 -9.34 2.29 2.54
N PHE A 20 -8.20 1.61 2.66
CA PHE A 20 -6.91 2.28 2.59
C PHE A 20 -6.62 2.80 1.18
N GLU A 21 -6.83 1.98 0.15
CA GLU A 21 -6.75 2.43 -1.24
C GLU A 21 -7.67 3.62 -1.51
N ASN A 22 -8.88 3.65 -0.94
CA ASN A 22 -9.78 4.81 -1.06
C ASN A 22 -9.23 6.06 -0.36
N GLU A 23 -8.58 5.93 0.80
CA GLU A 23 -7.90 7.04 1.49
C GLU A 23 -6.73 7.59 0.63
N ILE A 24 -5.91 6.71 0.04
CA ILE A 24 -4.82 7.09 -0.86
C ILE A 24 -5.36 7.73 -2.14
N ARG A 25 -6.39 7.14 -2.76
CA ARG A 25 -7.07 7.70 -3.94
C ARG A 25 -7.55 9.13 -3.69
N ARG A 26 -8.19 9.39 -2.55
CA ARG A 26 -8.63 10.76 -2.20
C ARG A 26 -7.46 11.72 -2.01
N SER A 27 -6.33 11.22 -1.54
CA SER A 27 -5.10 12.00 -1.35
C SER A 27 -4.52 12.39 -2.70
N LEU A 28 -4.36 11.43 -3.61
CA LEU A 28 -3.93 11.64 -4.99
C LEU A 28 -4.85 12.63 -5.74
N LYS A 29 -6.18 12.47 -5.61
CA LYS A 29 -7.16 13.35 -6.25
C LYS A 29 -7.10 14.81 -5.79
N LYS A 30 -6.55 15.08 -4.61
CA LYS A 30 -6.48 16.42 -4.01
C LYS A 30 -5.09 17.04 -4.03
N GLY A 31 -4.02 16.27 -4.31
CA GLY A 31 -2.65 16.78 -4.28
C GLY A 31 -2.21 17.50 -5.55
N GLY A 32 -2.99 17.46 -6.63
CA GLY A 32 -2.70 18.16 -7.89
C GLY A 32 -1.72 17.43 -8.82
N GLN A 33 -1.25 16.24 -8.47
CA GLN A 33 -0.47 15.36 -9.34
C GLN A 33 -1.36 14.65 -10.36
N PHE A 34 -0.80 14.33 -11.53
CA PHE A 34 -1.42 13.33 -12.41
C PHE A 34 -1.31 11.96 -11.74
N TRP A 35 -2.35 11.15 -11.83
CA TRP A 35 -2.34 9.80 -11.27
C TRP A 35 -3.38 8.90 -11.95
N PHE A 36 -3.14 7.60 -11.88
CA PHE A 36 -4.11 6.58 -12.26
C PHE A 36 -3.97 5.34 -11.36
N ARG A 37 -5.07 4.57 -11.25
CA ARG A 37 -5.05 3.25 -10.62
C ARG A 37 -4.61 2.24 -11.68
N ILE A 38 -3.66 1.39 -11.33
CA ILE A 38 -3.21 0.30 -12.21
C ILE A 38 -4.31 -0.77 -12.21
N GLN A 39 -4.72 -1.22 -13.39
CA GLN A 39 -5.77 -2.23 -13.52
C GLN A 39 -5.21 -3.62 -13.24
N ASP A 40 -5.98 -4.43 -12.52
CA ASP A 40 -5.61 -5.83 -12.28
C ASP A 40 -5.88 -6.63 -13.56
N THR A 41 -4.88 -7.41 -13.97
CA THR A 41 -4.99 -8.42 -15.01
C THR A 41 -6.11 -9.44 -14.79
N ASN A 42 -6.52 -9.71 -13.55
CA ASN A 42 -7.68 -10.58 -13.29
C ASN A 42 -8.98 -10.04 -13.89
N ASP A 43 -9.13 -8.70 -13.94
CA ASP A 43 -10.29 -8.08 -14.57
C ASP A 43 -10.21 -8.24 -16.10
N VAL A 44 -9.01 -8.24 -16.68
CA VAL A 44 -8.79 -8.48 -18.12
C VAL A 44 -8.96 -9.96 -18.49
N SER A 45 -8.46 -10.89 -17.67
CA SER A 45 -8.53 -12.33 -17.93
C SER A 45 -9.96 -12.88 -17.90
N ARG A 46 -10.89 -12.18 -17.23
CA ARG A 46 -12.34 -12.48 -17.33
C ARG A 46 -12.87 -12.33 -18.75
N PHE A 47 -12.30 -11.43 -19.55
CA PHE A 47 -12.73 -11.16 -20.92
C PHE A 47 -11.80 -11.79 -21.96
N VAL A 48 -10.51 -11.95 -21.65
CA VAL A 48 -9.50 -12.49 -22.56
C VAL A 48 -8.77 -13.67 -21.90
N LYS A 49 -9.25 -14.91 -22.17
CA LYS A 49 -8.72 -16.16 -21.58
C LYS A 49 -7.27 -16.52 -21.99
N LYS A 50 -6.67 -15.78 -22.93
CA LYS A 50 -5.33 -16.06 -23.51
C LYS A 50 -4.22 -15.08 -23.06
N ALA A 51 -4.52 -14.08 -22.24
CA ALA A 51 -3.52 -13.09 -21.85
C ALA A 51 -2.54 -13.70 -20.82
N VAL A 52 -1.25 -13.77 -21.16
CA VAL A 52 -0.18 -13.94 -20.18
C VAL A 52 -0.14 -12.65 -19.37
N ALA A 53 -0.79 -12.69 -18.21
CA ALA A 53 -0.95 -11.55 -17.33
C ALA A 53 0.35 -11.25 -16.58
N GLU A 54 0.96 -10.10 -16.85
CA GLU A 54 2.00 -9.58 -15.97
C GLU A 54 1.41 -9.25 -14.60
N LYS A 55 2.14 -9.60 -13.54
CA LYS A 55 1.68 -9.33 -12.17
C LYS A 55 1.67 -7.83 -11.89
N GLN A 56 0.59 -7.35 -11.31
CA GLN A 56 0.39 -5.93 -10.99
C GLN A 56 1.57 -5.36 -10.15
N PRO A 57 2.29 -4.34 -10.65
CA PRO A 57 3.49 -3.83 -9.99
C PRO A 57 3.20 -2.98 -8.75
N GLY A 58 2.00 -2.40 -8.67
CA GLY A 58 1.52 -1.55 -7.57
C GLY A 58 0.04 -1.22 -7.72
N ASP A 59 -0.58 -0.56 -6.74
CA ASP A 59 -1.98 -0.12 -6.80
C ASP A 59 -2.19 1.14 -7.65
N PHE A 60 -1.27 2.10 -7.55
CA PHE A 60 -1.36 3.38 -8.22
C PHE A 60 -0.04 3.79 -8.85
N MET A 61 -0.16 4.57 -9.92
CA MET A 61 0.94 5.34 -10.48
C MET A 61 0.58 6.82 -10.42
N ALA A 62 1.54 7.66 -10.10
CA ALA A 62 1.41 9.12 -10.17
C ALA A 62 2.62 9.74 -10.88
N VAL A 63 2.47 10.99 -11.29
CA VAL A 63 3.57 11.82 -11.80
C VAL A 63 3.55 13.14 -11.06
N TYR A 64 4.64 13.44 -10.36
CA TYR A 64 4.79 14.67 -9.58
C TYR A 64 6.09 15.36 -9.98
N ARG A 65 6.01 16.63 -10.44
CA ARG A 65 7.15 17.41 -10.94
C ARG A 65 8.04 16.65 -11.94
N GLY A 66 7.42 15.97 -12.89
CA GLY A 66 8.12 15.16 -13.90
C GLY A 66 8.68 13.83 -13.39
N ARG A 67 8.53 13.50 -12.10
CA ARG A 67 8.98 12.24 -11.51
C ARG A 67 7.83 11.22 -11.47
N PRO A 68 7.98 10.02 -12.06
CA PRO A 68 7.00 8.96 -11.88
C PRO A 68 7.07 8.41 -10.45
N VAL A 69 5.92 8.07 -9.88
CA VAL A 69 5.77 7.56 -8.51
C VAL A 69 4.91 6.30 -8.51
N LEU A 70 5.50 5.16 -8.18
CA LEU A 70 4.79 3.89 -7.99
C LEU A 70 4.35 3.73 -6.54
N ILE A 71 3.08 3.36 -6.30
CA ILE A 71 2.50 3.26 -4.97
C ILE A 71 1.83 1.92 -4.77
N GLU A 72 2.23 1.20 -3.73
CA GLU A 72 1.58 -0.02 -3.25
C GLU A 72 0.97 0.22 -1.86
N CYS A 73 -0.24 -0.26 -1.60
CA CYS A 73 -0.97 -0.04 -0.35
C CYS A 73 -1.13 -1.36 0.43
N LYS A 74 -0.50 -1.46 1.60
CA LYS A 74 -0.74 -2.54 2.56
C LYS A 74 -1.32 -2.01 3.85
N THR A 75 -2.15 -2.82 4.51
CA THR A 75 -2.71 -2.45 5.80
C THR A 75 -2.89 -3.65 6.69
N THR A 76 -2.78 -3.43 8.00
CA THR A 76 -3.01 -4.46 9.00
C THR A 76 -3.69 -3.85 10.22
N ARG A 77 -4.55 -4.65 10.88
CA ARG A 77 -5.11 -4.33 12.20
C ARG A 77 -4.22 -4.82 13.35
N ASN A 78 -3.11 -5.50 13.05
CA ASN A 78 -2.15 -5.89 14.07
C ASN A 78 -1.46 -4.65 14.64
N LEU A 79 -1.72 -4.35 15.91
CA LEU A 79 -1.22 -3.16 16.59
C LEU A 79 0.19 -3.32 17.17
N THR A 80 0.76 -4.54 17.19
CA THR A 80 2.09 -4.80 17.74
C THR A 80 3.18 -4.81 16.67
N ALA A 81 2.87 -5.32 15.47
CA ALA A 81 3.83 -5.42 14.38
C ALA A 81 3.16 -5.50 13.00
N PHE A 82 3.91 -5.14 11.96
CA PHE A 82 3.54 -5.41 10.57
C PHE A 82 3.88 -6.88 10.23
N PRO A 83 2.89 -7.74 9.90
CA PRO A 83 3.17 -9.11 9.51
C PRO A 83 3.89 -9.16 8.15
N LEU A 84 4.90 -10.00 8.01
CA LEU A 84 5.59 -10.21 6.73
C LEU A 84 4.84 -11.20 5.82
N HIS A 85 3.98 -12.02 6.40
CA HIS A 85 3.18 -13.00 5.68
C HIS A 85 1.74 -13.02 6.19
N TYR A 86 0.79 -13.31 5.30
CA TYR A 86 -0.58 -13.70 5.60
C TYR A 86 -0.80 -15.12 5.06
N GLY A 87 -0.83 -16.09 5.98
CA GLY A 87 -0.78 -17.50 5.60
C GLY A 87 0.54 -17.83 4.90
N THR A 88 0.46 -18.38 3.69
CA THR A 88 1.62 -18.72 2.84
C THR A 88 2.08 -17.56 1.96
N ALA A 89 1.27 -16.51 1.82
CA ALA A 89 1.56 -15.37 0.96
C ALA A 89 2.33 -14.29 1.71
N ARG A 90 3.29 -13.64 1.04
CA ARG A 90 3.96 -12.45 1.55
C ARG A 90 2.98 -11.27 1.61
N SER A 91 3.04 -10.49 2.69
CA SER A 91 2.27 -9.25 2.83
C SER A 91 2.58 -8.25 1.72
N VAL A 92 3.85 -8.10 1.35
CA VAL A 92 4.31 -7.39 0.14
C VAL A 92 4.89 -8.42 -0.81
N GLN A 93 4.33 -8.53 -2.00
CA GLN A 93 4.74 -9.55 -2.95
C GLN A 93 6.11 -9.21 -3.57
N ALA A 94 6.91 -10.24 -3.85
CA ALA A 94 8.29 -10.06 -4.30
C ALA A 94 8.40 -9.24 -5.61
N HIS A 95 7.43 -9.38 -6.52
CA HIS A 95 7.40 -8.63 -7.76
C HIS A 95 7.07 -7.14 -7.56
N GLN A 96 6.30 -6.78 -6.53
CA GLN A 96 6.00 -5.37 -6.19
C GLN A 96 7.28 -4.67 -5.72
N ILE A 97 8.08 -5.36 -4.89
CA ILE A 97 9.42 -4.88 -4.48
C ILE A 97 10.34 -4.75 -5.70
N LYS A 98 10.38 -5.77 -6.58
CA LYS A 98 11.19 -5.74 -7.81
C LYS A 98 10.81 -4.57 -8.72
N ALA A 99 9.51 -4.35 -8.94
CA ALA A 99 8.98 -3.26 -9.75
C ALA A 99 9.35 -1.89 -9.16
N GLY A 100 9.21 -1.73 -7.84
CA GLY A 100 9.65 -0.51 -7.15
C GLY A 100 11.15 -0.26 -7.32
N LYS A 101 12.02 -1.26 -7.15
CA LYS A 101 13.46 -1.11 -7.37
C LYS A 101 13.80 -0.76 -8.82
N ILE A 102 13.06 -1.31 -9.80
CA ILE A 102 13.22 -0.94 -11.21
C ILE A 102 12.85 0.54 -11.41
N MET A 103 11.73 0.98 -10.83
CA MET A 103 11.29 2.37 -10.87
C MET A 103 12.37 3.32 -10.32
N GLU A 104 12.86 3.05 -9.11
CA GLU A 104 13.91 3.86 -8.47
C GLU A 104 15.20 3.94 -9.30
N ARG A 105 15.64 2.81 -9.88
CA ARG A 105 16.84 2.79 -10.75
C ARG A 105 16.72 3.66 -12.00
N HIS A 106 15.51 3.90 -12.50
CA HIS A 106 15.27 4.76 -13.65
C HIS A 106 14.87 6.20 -13.23
N GLY A 107 15.15 6.56 -11.98
CA GLY A 107 14.84 7.88 -11.46
C GLY A 107 13.34 8.09 -11.22
N GLY A 108 12.57 7.05 -10.94
CA GLY A 108 11.25 7.21 -10.34
C GLY A 108 11.32 7.16 -8.82
N LEU A 109 10.19 7.40 -8.17
CA LEU A 109 9.98 7.10 -6.76
C LEU A 109 9.11 5.85 -6.64
N ALA A 110 9.32 5.05 -5.60
CA ALA A 110 8.47 3.92 -5.29
C ALA A 110 8.22 3.84 -3.79
N PHE A 111 6.95 3.71 -3.40
CA PHE A 111 6.56 3.63 -2.00
C PHE A 111 5.63 2.45 -1.77
N ILE A 112 5.97 1.64 -0.77
CA ILE A 112 5.04 0.71 -0.16
C ILE A 112 4.46 1.43 1.06
N LEU A 113 3.24 1.93 0.91
CA LEU A 113 2.50 2.57 1.98
C LEU A 113 1.92 1.49 2.90
N ILE A 114 2.30 1.51 4.16
CA ILE A 114 1.91 0.54 5.17
C ILE A 114 1.06 1.24 6.23
N ARG A 115 -0.23 0.92 6.28
CA ARG A 115 -1.15 1.46 7.29
C ARG A 115 -1.33 0.54 8.49
N ARG A 116 -0.98 1.05 9.67
CA ARG A 116 -1.46 0.53 10.95
C ARG A 116 -2.92 0.99 11.15
N ASP A 117 -3.87 0.08 10.95
CA ASP A 117 -5.32 0.35 11.01
C ASP A 117 -5.81 0.31 12.46
N GLU A 118 -5.36 1.29 13.23
CA GLU A 118 -5.79 1.53 14.61
C GLU A 118 -7.07 2.40 14.60
N PRO A 119 -8.14 1.97 15.29
CA PRO A 119 -9.37 2.77 15.38
C PRO A 119 -9.07 4.19 15.87
N ARG A 120 -9.56 5.20 15.14
CA ARG A 120 -9.36 6.64 15.40
C ARG A 120 -7.92 7.16 15.24
N ASN A 121 -6.90 6.31 15.45
CA ASN A 121 -5.48 6.67 15.46
C ASN A 121 -4.65 5.97 14.35
N LYS A 122 -5.24 5.83 13.16
CA LYS A 122 -4.54 5.28 11.99
C LYS A 122 -3.22 6.00 11.74
N THR A 123 -2.19 5.23 11.43
CA THR A 123 -0.85 5.72 11.03
C THR A 123 -0.45 5.08 9.71
N VAL A 124 0.21 5.83 8.83
CA VAL A 124 0.76 5.35 7.55
C VAL A 124 2.26 5.62 7.51
N TYR A 125 3.00 4.60 7.11
CA TYR A 125 4.43 4.67 6.83
C TYR A 125 4.66 4.51 5.33
N ALA A 126 5.55 5.30 4.75
CA ALA A 126 6.07 5.11 3.42
C ALA A 126 7.42 4.40 3.53
N ALA A 127 7.46 3.14 3.10
CA ALA A 127 8.70 2.37 3.02
C ALA A 127 9.19 2.31 1.56
N THR A 128 10.48 2.50 1.34
CA THR A 128 11.10 2.26 0.03
C THR A 128 11.18 0.76 -0.27
N PRO A 129 11.28 0.34 -1.54
CA PRO A 129 11.47 -1.06 -1.91
C PRO A 129 12.68 -1.69 -1.24
N SER A 130 13.77 -0.93 -1.07
CA SER A 130 14.98 -1.40 -0.39
C SER A 130 14.76 -1.63 1.12
N GLN A 131 14.00 -0.74 1.79
CA GLN A 131 13.59 -0.95 3.18
C GLN A 131 12.71 -2.19 3.33
N VAL A 132 11.73 -2.39 2.44
CA VAL A 132 10.90 -3.60 2.46
C VAL A 132 11.72 -4.85 2.15
N GLU A 133 12.65 -4.80 1.21
CA GLU A 133 13.56 -5.93 0.94
C GLU A 133 14.39 -6.28 2.18
N HIS A 134 14.93 -5.26 2.88
CA HIS A 134 15.63 -5.44 4.14
C HIS A 134 14.74 -6.12 5.18
N MET A 135 13.49 -5.68 5.34
CA MET A 135 12.52 -6.29 6.26
C MET A 135 12.42 -7.82 6.05
N TYR A 136 12.30 -8.27 4.80
CA TYR A 136 12.23 -9.71 4.50
C TYR A 136 13.56 -10.43 4.66
N ARG A 137 14.69 -9.80 4.29
CA ARG A 137 16.01 -10.43 4.37
C ARG A 137 16.53 -10.57 5.80
N HIS A 138 16.18 -9.64 6.68
CA HIS A 138 16.72 -9.57 8.05
C HIS A 138 15.70 -10.14 9.05
N PHE A 139 14.50 -9.59 9.10
CA PHE A 139 13.47 -10.08 10.04
C PHE A 139 12.86 -11.39 9.55
N GLY A 140 12.61 -11.54 8.25
CA GLY A 140 11.97 -12.74 7.70
C GLY A 140 12.73 -14.05 7.94
N LYS A 141 14.02 -13.99 8.31
CA LYS A 141 14.83 -15.17 8.68
C LYS A 141 14.56 -15.67 10.09
N SER A 142 14.24 -14.78 11.02
CA SER A 142 14.12 -15.09 12.45
C SER A 142 12.71 -14.85 13.01
N ARG A 143 11.89 -14.05 12.34
CA ARG A 143 10.57 -13.60 12.78
C ARG A 143 9.59 -13.50 11.61
N LYS A 144 8.29 -13.64 11.91
CA LYS A 144 7.19 -13.54 10.93
C LYS A 144 6.62 -12.12 10.76
N SER A 145 7.15 -11.14 11.48
CA SER A 145 6.66 -9.76 11.50
C SER A 145 7.78 -8.77 11.84
N VAL A 146 7.55 -7.49 11.52
CA VAL A 146 8.44 -6.36 11.83
C VAL A 146 7.77 -5.44 12.84
N PRO A 147 8.40 -5.15 13.99
CA PRO A 147 7.83 -4.25 15.00
C PRO A 147 7.54 -2.85 14.45
N TRP A 148 6.44 -2.22 14.89
CA TRP A 148 6.11 -0.85 14.46
C TRP A 148 7.22 0.16 14.78
N LYS A 149 7.90 -0.01 15.91
CA LYS A 149 9.06 0.81 16.31
C LYS A 149 10.12 0.86 15.21
N TRP A 150 10.38 -0.26 14.53
CA TRP A 150 11.34 -0.27 13.42
C TRP A 150 10.85 0.59 12.25
N LEU A 151 9.56 0.54 11.92
CA LEU A 151 8.98 1.40 10.88
C LEU A 151 8.98 2.88 11.29
N ASP A 152 8.77 3.20 12.57
CA ASP A 152 8.88 4.57 13.08
C ASP A 152 10.31 5.13 12.92
N GLU A 153 11.33 4.28 13.12
CA GLU A 153 12.75 4.68 13.06
C GLU A 153 13.33 4.67 11.64
N ASN A 154 12.79 3.84 10.75
CA ASN A 154 13.41 3.56 9.45
C ASN A 154 12.55 3.95 8.25
N CYS A 155 11.27 4.26 8.41
CA CYS A 155 10.37 4.63 7.32
C CYS A 155 9.81 6.04 7.54
N THR A 156 9.45 6.73 6.46
CA THR A 156 8.82 8.05 6.56
C THR A 156 7.39 7.92 7.04
N LYS A 157 7.04 8.54 8.16
CA LYS A 157 5.66 8.65 8.63
C LYS A 157 4.91 9.68 7.78
N VAL A 158 3.82 9.28 7.14
CA VAL A 158 3.07 10.15 6.25
C VAL A 158 2.06 10.97 7.05
N ASP A 159 2.13 12.30 6.91
CA ASP A 159 1.24 13.21 7.62
C ASP A 159 -0.23 12.93 7.29
N LYS A 160 -1.05 12.82 8.34
CA LYS A 160 -2.49 12.66 8.22
C LYS A 160 -3.13 14.01 7.96
N LEU A 161 -3.92 14.10 6.89
CA LEU A 161 -4.73 15.27 6.58
C LEU A 161 -6.17 15.09 7.07
N ALA A 162 -6.77 16.20 7.51
CA ALA A 162 -8.12 16.23 8.08
C ALA A 162 -9.25 15.93 7.06
N LYS A 163 -10.46 15.74 7.60
CA LYS A 163 -11.67 15.18 6.96
C LYS A 163 -11.89 15.58 5.48
N PRO A 164 -12.25 14.64 4.59
CA PRO A 164 -12.19 13.19 4.78
C PRO A 164 -10.74 12.72 4.94
N ILE A 165 -10.52 11.58 5.63
CA ILE A 165 -9.15 11.07 5.89
C ILE A 165 -8.36 10.97 4.58
N ARG A 166 -7.23 11.68 4.56
CA ARG A 166 -6.24 11.75 3.49
C ARG A 166 -4.84 11.73 4.11
N TRP A 167 -3.84 11.57 3.27
CA TRP A 167 -2.42 11.48 3.62
C TRP A 167 -1.64 12.47 2.76
N ASN A 168 -0.69 13.19 3.34
CA ASN A 168 0.03 14.26 2.65
C ASN A 168 1.12 13.68 1.73
N LEU A 169 0.70 13.13 0.60
CA LEU A 169 1.58 12.52 -0.38
C LEU A 169 2.50 13.56 -1.04
N ILE A 170 2.06 14.81 -1.17
CA ILE A 170 2.89 15.88 -1.75
C ILE A 170 4.10 16.16 -0.85
N LYS A 171 3.88 16.34 0.47
CA LYS A 171 4.98 16.49 1.41
C LYS A 171 5.94 15.30 1.35
N LEU A 172 5.40 14.07 1.34
CA LEU A 172 6.20 12.86 1.17
C LEU A 172 7.06 12.91 -0.10
N TYR A 173 6.52 13.35 -1.24
CA TYR A 173 7.30 13.38 -2.49
C TYR A 173 8.39 14.45 -2.47
N GLU A 174 8.10 15.62 -1.90
CA GLU A 174 9.08 16.71 -1.77
C GLU A 174 10.29 16.29 -0.94
N GLU A 175 10.09 15.48 0.12
CA GLU A 175 11.18 14.92 0.93
C GLU A 175 12.13 14.00 0.14
N TYR A 176 11.73 13.48 -1.03
CA TYR A 176 12.52 12.55 -1.86
C TYR A 176 12.93 13.12 -3.22
N ILE A 177 12.50 14.34 -3.55
CA ILE A 177 12.87 15.06 -4.79
C ILE A 177 13.86 16.19 -4.49
N GLY A 178 13.90 16.67 -3.24
CA GLY A 178 14.88 17.65 -2.75
C GLY A 178 16.33 17.20 -2.85
#